data_AF-A0A434AWW6-F1
#
_entry.id   AF-A0A434AWW6-F1
#
_cell.length_a   1.000
_cell.length_b   1.000
_cell.length_c   1.000
_cell.angle_alpha   90.00
_cell.angle_beta   90.00
_cell.angle_gamma   90.00
#
_symmetry.space_group_name_H-M   'P 1'
#
loop_
_entity.id
_entity.type
_entity.pdbx_description
1 polymer ?
#
loop_
_entity_poly.entity_id
_entity_poly.type
_entity_poly.pdbx_seq_one_letter_code
_entity_poly.pdbx_strand_id
1 'polypeptide(L)'
;MDETGSVRWLCFEIEKIDWEYSKKINIDLVYAQAYHLVKTKFDCNLSLDEINENESRNQAFQILSEERQLIQKHFTHDESEDPNSFRTATDIKTKLSQMLNINNLNVVKIGKALKQIDIPKKKRNGVYGYYLDSKI
;
A
#
# COMPACT_ATOMS: atom_id res chain seq x y z
N MET A 1 -5.30 -10.27 4.61
CA MET A 1 -4.45 -10.07 3.44
C MET A 1 -3.04 -9.84 3.95
N ASP A 2 -2.09 -10.72 3.64
CA ASP A 2 -0.67 -10.50 3.94
C ASP A 2 -0.24 -9.15 3.37
N GLU A 3 0.21 -8.25 4.24
CA GLU A 3 0.54 -6.88 3.84
C GLU A 3 1.92 -6.76 3.18
N THR A 4 2.69 -7.84 3.15
CA THR A 4 3.90 -8.00 2.32
C THR A 4 3.55 -8.58 0.93
N GLY A 5 2.27 -8.84 0.66
CA GLY A 5 1.78 -9.62 -0.48
C GLY A 5 1.35 -8.81 -1.71
N SER A 6 1.97 -7.67 -2.00
CA SER A 6 1.73 -6.92 -3.25
C SER A 6 2.10 -7.74 -4.49
N VAL A 7 3.02 -8.70 -4.37
CA VAL A 7 3.53 -9.52 -5.49
C VAL A 7 2.60 -10.66 -5.91
N ARG A 8 1.60 -11.03 -5.11
CA ARG A 8 0.71 -12.18 -5.41
C ARG A 8 -0.48 -11.83 -6.29
N TRP A 9 -0.78 -10.54 -6.42
CA TRP A 9 -1.93 -10.04 -7.15
C TRP A 9 -1.46 -9.00 -8.17
N LEU A 10 -1.81 -9.22 -9.43
CA LEU A 10 -1.69 -8.23 -10.49
C LEU A 10 -3.09 -7.66 -10.71
N CYS A 11 -3.36 -6.46 -10.20
CA CYS A 11 -4.64 -5.80 -10.41
C CYS A 11 -4.59 -4.98 -11.70
N PHE A 12 -5.58 -5.17 -12.56
CA PHE A 12 -5.75 -4.41 -13.80
C PHE A 12 -7.23 -4.31 -14.16
N GLU A 13 -7.59 -3.21 -14.82
CA GLU A 13 -8.92 -3.02 -15.38
C GLU A 13 -9.00 -3.65 -16.77
N ILE A 14 -10.11 -4.31 -17.07
CA ILE A 14 -10.35 -4.93 -18.38
C ILE A 14 -11.54 -4.20 -19.01
N GLU A 15 -11.32 -3.58 -20.17
CA GLU A 15 -12.40 -2.96 -20.93
C GLU A 15 -13.27 -4.02 -21.64
N LYS A 16 -12.63 -5.03 -22.25
CA LYS A 16 -13.29 -6.11 -22.99
C LYS A 16 -12.36 -7.32 -23.13
N ILE A 17 -12.95 -8.51 -23.20
CA ILE A 17 -12.26 -9.75 -23.60
C ILE A 17 -12.65 -10.07 -25.05
N ASP A 18 -11.67 -10.24 -25.94
CA ASP A 18 -11.91 -10.76 -27.29
C ASP A 18 -11.91 -12.29 -27.28
N TRP A 19 -13.10 -12.90 -27.16
CA TRP A 19 -13.28 -14.35 -27.11
C TRP A 19 -12.87 -15.09 -28.40
N GLU A 20 -12.69 -14.38 -29.51
CA GLU A 20 -12.16 -14.99 -30.74
C GLU A 20 -10.70 -15.44 -30.60
N TYR A 21 -10.01 -15.07 -29.51
CA TYR A 21 -8.68 -15.57 -29.18
C TYR A 21 -8.63 -17.11 -29.25
N SER A 22 -9.69 -17.78 -28.81
CA SER A 22 -9.80 -19.24 -28.83
C SER A 22 -9.71 -19.88 -30.22
N LYS A 23 -10.00 -19.12 -31.28
CA LYS A 23 -9.94 -19.57 -32.68
C LYS A 23 -8.68 -19.06 -33.40
N LYS A 24 -8.17 -17.90 -32.99
CA LYS A 24 -7.07 -17.19 -33.65
C LYS A 24 -5.70 -17.57 -33.08
N ILE A 25 -5.66 -17.98 -31.81
CA ILE A 25 -4.43 -18.34 -31.12
C ILE A 25 -4.31 -19.86 -31.08
N ASN A 26 -3.24 -20.38 -31.67
CA ASN A 26 -2.88 -21.78 -31.52
C ASN A 26 -2.20 -21.98 -30.16
N ILE A 27 -2.90 -22.65 -29.24
CA ILE A 27 -2.41 -22.90 -27.88
C ILE A 27 -1.15 -23.78 -27.85
N ASP A 28 -0.97 -24.67 -28.82
CA ASP A 28 0.21 -25.53 -28.92
C ASP A 28 1.47 -24.70 -29.20
N LEU A 29 1.35 -23.63 -30.00
CA LEU A 29 2.46 -22.72 -30.27
C LEU A 29 2.82 -21.88 -29.04
N VAL A 30 1.83 -21.45 -28.26
CA VAL A 30 2.07 -20.74 -26.98
C VAL A 30 2.82 -21.65 -26.01
N TYR A 31 2.40 -22.91 -25.88
CA TYR A 31 3.11 -23.89 -25.05
C TYR A 31 4.51 -24.22 -25.58
N ALA A 32 4.67 -24.33 -26.91
CA ALA A 32 5.99 -24.57 -27.52
C ALA A 32 6.96 -23.41 -27.21
N GLN A 33 6.49 -22.16 -27.29
CA GLN A 33 7.26 -20.98 -26.89
C GLN A 33 7.63 -21.02 -25.41
N ALA A 34 6.66 -21.28 -24.53
CA ALA A 34 6.92 -21.38 -23.08
C ALA A 34 7.94 -22.48 -22.76
N TYR A 35 7.81 -23.65 -23.39
CA TYR A 35 8.77 -24.75 -23.25
C TYR A 35 10.17 -24.36 -23.71
N HIS A 36 10.28 -23.68 -24.85
CA HIS A 36 11.56 -23.17 -25.35
C HIS A 36 12.20 -22.19 -24.35
N LEU A 37 11.43 -21.24 -23.81
CA LEU A 37 11.91 -20.25 -22.82
C LEU A 37 12.41 -20.93 -21.54
N VAL A 38 11.75 -21.99 -21.07
CA VAL A 38 12.23 -22.80 -19.94
C VAL A 38 13.57 -23.46 -20.28
N LYS A 39 13.72 -24.03 -21.48
CA LYS A 39 14.95 -24.68 -21.91
C LYS A 39 16.11 -23.71 -22.06
N THR A 40 15.85 -22.48 -22.50
CA THR A 40 16.85 -21.43 -22.64
C THR A 40 17.11 -20.66 -21.34
N LYS A 41 16.48 -21.07 -20.23
CA LYS A 41 16.60 -20.45 -18.89
C LYS A 41 16.27 -18.96 -18.93
N PHE A 42 15.21 -18.59 -19.64
CA PHE A 42 14.69 -17.23 -19.66
C PHE A 42 14.39 -16.75 -18.24
N ASP A 43 14.82 -15.53 -17.92
CA ASP A 43 14.47 -14.88 -16.65
C ASP A 43 13.05 -14.33 -16.74
N CYS A 44 12.12 -15.01 -16.08
CA CYS A 44 10.71 -14.61 -16.02
C CYS A 44 10.38 -13.77 -14.80
N ASN A 45 11.36 -13.38 -14.00
CA ASN A 45 11.12 -12.52 -12.85
C ASN A 45 10.87 -11.09 -13.33
N LEU A 46 9.97 -10.40 -12.63
CA LEU A 46 9.78 -8.97 -12.83
C LEU A 46 11.05 -8.22 -12.39
N SER A 47 11.47 -7.28 -13.22
CA SER A 47 12.46 -6.28 -12.87
C SER A 47 11.97 -5.39 -11.72
N LEU A 48 12.90 -4.69 -11.07
CA LEU A 48 12.56 -3.74 -10.00
C LEU A 48 11.58 -2.66 -10.47
N ASP A 49 11.74 -2.19 -11.71
CA ASP A 49 10.86 -1.16 -12.28
C ASP A 49 9.44 -1.69 -12.51
N GLU A 50 9.31 -2.93 -13.00
CA GLU A 50 8.00 -3.58 -13.17
C GLU A 50 7.31 -3.87 -11.83
N ILE A 51 8.08 -4.22 -10.79
CA ILE A 51 7.55 -4.37 -9.42
C ILE A 51 7.01 -3.03 -8.93
N ASN A 52 7.80 -1.95 -9.05
CA ASN A 52 7.38 -0.61 -8.61
C ASN A 52 6.13 -0.13 -9.38
N GLU A 53 6.07 -0.37 -10.68
CA GLU A 53 4.91 -0.04 -11.51
C GLU A 53 3.65 -0.82 -11.06
N ASN A 54 3.80 -2.12 -10.81
CA ASN A 54 2.73 -2.96 -10.28
C ASN A 54 2.26 -2.48 -8.90
N GLU A 55 3.19 -2.17 -8.00
CA GLU A 55 2.84 -1.62 -6.69
C GLU A 55 2.08 -0.29 -6.80
N SER A 56 2.51 0.61 -7.70
CA SER A 56 1.80 1.86 -7.97
C SER A 56 0.37 1.62 -8.50
N ARG A 57 0.16 0.64 -9.39
CA ARG A 57 -1.19 0.29 -9.87
C ARG A 57 -2.04 -0.32 -8.76
N ASN A 58 -1.46 -1.23 -7.98
CA ASN A 58 -2.14 -1.92 -6.88
C ASN A 58 -2.63 -0.94 -5.79
N GLN A 59 -1.99 0.22 -5.61
CA GLN A 59 -2.46 1.24 -4.66
C GLN A 59 -3.91 1.67 -4.90
N ALA A 60 -4.37 1.74 -6.15
CA ALA A 60 -5.75 2.11 -6.49
C ALA A 60 -6.79 1.07 -6.02
N PHE A 61 -6.37 -0.19 -5.86
CA PHE A 61 -7.21 -1.31 -5.45
C PHE A 61 -7.09 -1.64 -3.95
N GLN A 62 -6.23 -0.93 -3.21
CA GLN A 62 -6.12 -1.12 -1.77
C GLN A 62 -7.33 -0.51 -1.06
N ILE A 63 -8.06 -1.34 -0.31
CA ILE A 63 -9.13 -0.87 0.57
C ILE A 63 -8.53 0.10 1.59
N LEU A 64 -9.04 1.34 1.61
CA LEU A 64 -8.68 2.34 2.61
C LEU A 64 -9.13 1.87 3.98
N SER A 65 -8.17 1.52 4.84
CA SER A 65 -8.45 1.20 6.25
C SER A 65 -9.17 2.36 6.96
N GLU A 66 -10.00 2.03 7.96
CA GLU A 66 -10.66 3.02 8.82
C GLU A 66 -9.62 3.97 9.43
N GLU A 67 -8.49 3.45 9.89
CA GLU A 67 -7.38 4.26 10.42
C GLU A 67 -6.87 5.28 9.41
N ARG A 68 -6.66 4.90 8.14
CA ARG A 68 -6.17 5.82 7.10
C ARG A 68 -7.16 6.95 6.84
N GLN A 69 -8.45 6.63 6.74
CA GLN A 69 -9.50 7.63 6.53
C GLN A 69 -9.56 8.62 7.69
N LEU A 70 -9.52 8.13 8.92
CA LEU A 70 -9.56 8.97 10.12
C LEU A 70 -8.32 9.87 10.24
N ILE A 71 -7.14 9.33 9.94
CA ILE A 71 -5.89 10.11 9.98
C ILE A 71 -5.93 11.23 8.94
N GLN A 72 -6.27 10.93 7.68
CA GLN A 72 -6.38 11.95 6.62
C GLN A 72 -7.41 13.02 6.96
N LYS A 73 -8.52 12.64 7.61
CA LYS A 73 -9.58 13.56 8.00
C LYS A 73 -9.18 14.50 9.14
N HIS A 74 -8.48 14.00 10.15
CA HIS A 74 -8.29 14.71 11.42
C HIS A 74 -6.87 15.24 11.67
N PHE A 75 -5.90 14.84 10.85
CA PHE A 75 -4.51 15.31 10.98
C PHE A 75 -3.97 15.89 9.68
N THR A 76 -3.02 16.81 9.81
CA THR A 76 -2.12 17.27 8.76
C THR A 76 -0.69 16.91 9.12
N HIS A 77 0.15 16.64 8.11
CA HIS A 77 1.58 16.54 8.34
C HIS A 77 2.14 17.92 8.71
N ASP A 78 2.88 17.99 9.81
CA ASP A 78 3.66 19.17 10.15
C ASP A 78 5.07 19.03 9.57
N GLU A 79 5.30 19.73 8.45
CA GLU A 79 6.60 19.77 7.76
C GLU A 79 7.66 20.59 8.50
N SER A 80 7.25 21.44 9.46
CA SER A 80 8.17 22.23 10.27
C SER A 80 8.86 21.42 11.37
N GLU A 81 8.39 20.18 11.58
CA GLU A 81 8.83 19.28 12.64
C GLU A 81 8.76 19.92 14.04
N ASP A 82 7.68 20.67 14.33
CA ASP A 82 7.49 21.32 15.62
C ASP A 82 7.54 20.27 16.75
N PRO A 83 8.43 20.45 17.74
CA PRO A 83 8.38 19.73 18.99
C PRO A 83 6.99 19.39 19.56
N ASN A 84 6.03 20.29 19.45
CA ASN A 84 4.68 20.17 19.99
C ASN A 84 3.74 19.33 19.12
N SER A 85 4.06 19.12 17.84
CA SER A 85 3.29 18.27 16.91
C SER A 85 3.80 16.82 16.88
N PHE A 86 4.87 16.50 17.63
CA PHE A 86 5.34 15.12 17.75
C PHE A 86 4.30 14.23 18.43
N ARG A 87 3.89 13.17 17.75
CA ARG A 87 2.92 12.16 18.22
C ARG A 87 3.42 10.76 17.93
N THR A 88 3.30 9.86 18.90
CA THR A 88 3.47 8.42 18.66
C THR A 88 2.22 7.82 18.03
N ALA A 89 2.32 6.62 17.44
CA ALA A 89 1.14 5.91 16.94
C ALA A 89 0.10 5.64 18.05
N THR A 90 0.54 5.47 19.30
CA THR A 90 -0.34 5.31 20.46
C THR A 90 -1.05 6.62 20.82
N ASP A 91 -0.37 7.77 20.72
CA ASP A 91 -0.98 9.08 20.96
C ASP A 91 -2.07 9.37 19.92
N ILE A 92 -1.78 9.08 18.65
CA ILE A 92 -2.73 9.22 17.55
C ILE A 92 -3.95 8.32 17.79
N LYS A 93 -3.74 7.05 18.16
CA LYS A 93 -4.83 6.14 18.52
C LYS A 93 -5.69 6.73 19.62
N THR A 94 -5.07 7.12 20.73
CA THR A 94 -5.75 7.63 21.92
C THR A 94 -6.58 8.87 21.58
N LYS A 95 -6.00 9.80 20.82
CA LYS A 95 -6.69 11.02 20.38
C LYS A 95 -7.91 10.72 19.51
N LEU A 96 -7.76 9.84 18.50
CA LEU A 96 -8.86 9.44 17.63
C LEU A 96 -9.96 8.70 18.41
N SER A 97 -9.57 7.78 19.28
CA SER A 97 -10.49 7.03 20.13
C SER A 97 -11.32 7.93 21.04
N GLN A 98 -10.69 8.92 21.67
CA GLN A 98 -11.38 9.88 22.53
C GLN A 98 -12.33 10.80 21.74
N MET A 99 -11.86 11.31 20.60
CA MET A 99 -12.62 12.25 19.79
C MET A 99 -13.86 11.63 19.14
N LEU A 100 -13.77 10.37 18.74
CA LEU A 100 -14.83 9.67 17.99
C LEU A 100 -15.60 8.66 18.86
N ASN A 101 -15.20 8.49 20.12
CA ASN A 101 -15.73 7.49 21.04
C ASN A 101 -15.68 6.05 20.47
N ILE A 102 -14.53 5.68 19.88
CA ILE A 102 -14.28 4.37 19.26
C ILE A 102 -13.07 3.67 19.88
N ASN A 103 -13.19 2.38 20.18
CA ASN A 103 -12.15 1.63 20.90
C ASN A 103 -11.47 0.52 20.06
N ASN A 104 -11.93 0.31 18.83
CA ASN A 104 -11.47 -0.78 17.95
C ASN A 104 -10.24 -0.43 17.09
N LEU A 105 -9.70 0.80 17.19
CA LEU A 105 -8.52 1.21 16.42
C LEU A 105 -7.26 0.44 16.82
N ASN A 106 -6.44 0.08 15.82
CA ASN A 106 -5.21 -0.67 16.04
C ASN A 106 -3.97 0.21 15.80
N VAL A 107 -3.07 0.28 16.79
CA VAL A 107 -1.81 1.07 16.72
C VAL A 107 -0.94 0.66 15.53
N VAL A 108 -0.89 -0.64 15.23
CA VAL A 108 -0.13 -1.17 14.09
C VAL A 108 -0.75 -0.69 12.77
N LYS A 109 -2.08 -0.68 12.66
CA LYS A 109 -2.78 -0.17 11.47
C LYS A 109 -2.61 1.34 11.31
N ILE A 110 -2.55 2.11 12.41
CA ILE A 110 -2.21 3.54 12.38
C ILE A 110 -0.80 3.76 11.81
N GLY A 111 0.21 3.04 12.29
CA GLY A 111 1.57 3.17 11.76
C GLY A 111 1.67 2.85 10.27
N LYS A 112 0.91 1.86 9.80
CA LYS A 112 0.80 1.50 8.38
C LYS A 112 0.08 2.56 7.57
N ALA A 113 -1.04 3.07 8.08
CA ALA A 113 -1.79 4.14 7.46
C ALA A 113 -0.93 5.40 7.25
N LEU A 114 -0.13 5.79 8.25
CA LEU A 114 0.81 6.92 8.17
C LEU A 114 1.87 6.71 7.09
N LYS A 115 2.40 5.48 6.98
CA LYS A 115 3.34 5.12 5.92
C LYS A 115 2.69 5.19 4.53
N GLN A 116 1.42 4.77 4.40
CA GLN A 116 0.67 4.80 3.13
C GLN A 116 0.28 6.21 2.66
N ILE A 117 0.39 7.22 3.52
CA ILE A 117 0.15 8.63 3.19
C ILE A 117 1.46 9.43 3.21
N ASP A 118 2.60 8.73 3.09
CA ASP A 118 3.94 9.29 2.96
C ASP A 118 4.40 10.20 4.11
N ILE A 119 3.87 9.99 5.33
CA ILE A 119 4.31 10.74 6.51
C ILE A 119 5.53 10.05 7.13
N PRO A 120 6.69 10.74 7.20
CA PRO A 120 7.94 10.13 7.64
C PRO A 120 7.92 9.80 9.13
N LYS A 121 8.40 8.60 9.47
CA LYS A 121 8.62 8.19 10.87
C LYS A 121 9.95 8.78 11.36
N LYS A 122 9.90 9.54 12.45
CA LYS A 122 11.06 10.24 13.05
C LYS A 122 11.36 9.71 14.44
N LYS A 123 12.63 9.78 14.85
CA LYS A 123 13.08 9.38 16.20
C LYS A 123 13.43 10.62 17.00
N ARG A 124 12.84 10.75 18.20
CA ARG A 124 13.08 11.86 19.11
C ARG A 124 13.18 11.35 20.54
N ASN A 125 14.23 11.71 21.27
CA ASN A 125 14.48 11.27 22.65
C ASN A 125 14.36 9.75 22.84
N GLY A 126 14.84 8.96 21.87
CA GLY A 126 14.76 7.49 21.91
C GLY A 126 13.41 6.90 21.46
N VAL A 127 12.38 7.70 21.27
CA VAL A 127 11.02 7.27 20.89
C VAL A 127 10.75 7.55 19.42
N TYR A 128 10.08 6.63 18.73
CA TYR A 128 9.64 6.85 17.35
C TYR A 128 8.23 7.44 17.28
N GLY A 129 8.04 8.42 16.41
CA GLY A 129 6.76 9.09 16.19
C GLY A 129 6.70 9.80 14.85
N TYR A 130 5.75 10.70 14.74
CA TYR A 130 5.38 11.43 13.53
C TYR A 130 5.05 12.87 13.92
N TYR A 131 5.31 13.82 13.02
CA TYR A 131 4.96 15.22 13.21
C TYR A 131 3.61 15.49 12.55
N LEU A 132 2.60 15.68 13.39
CA LEU A 132 1.20 15.78 13.00
C LEU A 132 0.47 16.83 13.82
N ASP A 133 -0.21 17.74 13.13
CA ASP A 133 -1.12 18.69 13.73
C ASP A 133 -2.56 18.20 13.65
N SER A 134 -3.31 18.46 14.73
CA SER A 134 -4.75 18.24 14.77
C SER A 134 -5.43 19.30 13.92
N LYS A 135 -6.31 18.90 13.00
CA LYS A 135 -7.17 19.82 12.23
C LYS A 135 -8.30 20.45 13.05
N ILE A 136 -8.34 20.17 14.35
CA ILE A 136 -9.35 20.60 15.33
C ILE A 136 -8.63 21.30 16.46
#